data_AF-A0A918JV58-F1
#
_entry.id   AF-A0A918JV58-F1
#
_cell.length_a   1.000
_cell.length_b   1.000
_cell.length_c   1.000
_cell.angle_alpha   90.00
_cell.angle_beta   90.00
_cell.angle_gamma   90.00
#
_symmetry.space_group_name_H-M   'P 1'
#
loop_
_entity.id
_entity.type
_entity.pdbx_description
1 polymer ?
#
loop_
_entity_poly.entity_id
_entity_poly.type
_entity_poly.pdbx_seq_one_letter_code
_entity_poly.pdbx_strand_id
1 'polypeptide(L)'
;MKNILAFLITLIAFTSLAQTNTEIYLFDILKKGNKQTLFNKKNISNNNGYDNQPYIIEDSVVLFSSTRNNQTDIAAYNIQQTKLNWITNTKTGSEYSPVRIPDTNDISAIRLDKDGKQLLYRYKYTTGDSKVLLPNLKVGYHTWYTKDIVISSVLEKNGLSLVVSNLKNNTNDTIQKQVGRSLHKIPNSNLISYISKENEVWEIKSLDPITKSTKTIIHTIPKVEDMCWLPNGTILMGKENRIFKFTPKTDSRWSTFYTFMDNEIGNISRMATNSNGNKLTVVSEVSPEHIVQEQVEAYNSRDINAFMATYTEEVSIYTFPNTLRYENKEAMRPYYEKKFKEEVDLNCKIKQRIVYQNKVIDEEYVTYKNKNVKVAPIYEIENGKIAKVTFIKPQENDNDSIEKNAEKIVQQQLDRYNNRDINGFMNTYSKDVKVYDFPNKLLYEGQEKMKKEYSDFFKNTTDLHCEIKNRIVMGNTVIDKEFLTINGKNYSAIAIYEIENNKITKVTFIR
;
A
#
# COMPACT_ATOMS: atom_id res chain seq x y z
N MET A 1 19.24 12.54 47.60
CA MET A 1 18.85 13.54 46.59
C MET A 1 20.07 13.93 45.76
N LYS A 2 20.19 13.41 44.54
CA LYS A 2 20.87 14.06 43.41
C LYS A 2 20.64 13.18 42.19
N ASN A 3 19.73 13.66 41.35
CA ASN A 3 19.32 13.08 40.09
C ASN A 3 20.49 13.08 39.11
N ILE A 4 20.85 11.90 38.61
CA ILE A 4 21.71 11.76 37.44
C ILE A 4 20.77 11.87 36.23
N LEU A 5 20.81 13.04 35.59
CA LEU A 5 20.12 13.27 34.33
C LEU A 5 20.96 12.65 33.21
N ALA A 6 20.70 11.38 32.89
CA ALA A 6 21.25 10.77 31.69
C ALA A 6 20.51 11.33 30.48
N PHE A 7 21.16 12.23 29.74
CA PHE A 7 20.69 12.71 28.45
C PHE A 7 20.72 11.54 27.45
N LEU A 8 19.57 10.91 27.24
CA LEU A 8 19.35 9.97 26.16
C LEU A 8 19.33 10.78 24.85
N ILE A 9 20.46 10.85 24.16
CA ILE A 9 20.50 11.35 22.79
C ILE A 9 19.86 10.26 21.93
N THR A 10 18.55 10.36 21.72
CA THR A 10 17.85 9.69 20.63
C THR A 10 18.34 10.32 19.33
N LEU A 11 19.42 9.76 18.79
CA LEU A 11 19.69 9.85 17.37
C LEU A 11 18.51 9.12 16.71
N ILE A 12 17.57 9.87 16.13
CA ILE A 12 16.74 9.35 15.05
C ILE A 12 17.69 9.17 13.86
N ALA A 13 18.55 8.14 13.93
CA ALA A 13 18.77 7.37 12.74
C ALA A 13 17.36 6.94 12.35
N PHE A 14 16.94 7.19 11.11
CA PHE A 14 15.90 6.34 10.55
C PHE A 14 16.40 4.94 10.83
N THR A 15 15.80 4.29 11.82
CA THR A 15 15.81 2.85 11.90
C THR A 15 15.51 2.43 10.49
N SER A 16 16.29 1.48 9.99
CA SER A 16 15.82 0.59 8.96
C SER A 16 14.49 -0.01 9.45
N LEU A 17 13.41 0.77 9.37
CA LEU A 17 12.06 0.26 9.26
C LEU A 17 12.23 -0.80 8.18
N ALA A 18 12.04 -2.06 8.57
CA ALA A 18 12.24 -3.21 7.70
C ALA A 18 11.75 -2.83 6.32
N GLN A 19 12.68 -2.71 5.36
CA GLN A 19 12.38 -2.15 4.05
C GLN A 19 11.30 -3.04 3.46
N THR A 20 10.13 -2.49 3.19
CA THR A 20 9.04 -3.27 2.63
C THR A 20 9.48 -3.75 1.25
N ASN A 21 9.29 -5.06 0.99
CA ASN A 21 9.52 -5.57 -0.34
C ASN A 21 8.58 -4.80 -1.30
N THR A 22 9.16 -4.31 -2.38
CA THR A 22 8.46 -3.48 -3.36
C THR A 22 8.75 -3.99 -4.75
N GLU A 23 7.81 -3.78 -5.66
CA GLU A 23 7.93 -4.12 -7.07
C GLU A 23 7.58 -2.90 -7.92
N ILE A 24 8.25 -2.76 -9.05
CA ILE A 24 8.04 -1.67 -10.01
C ILE A 24 7.29 -2.23 -11.21
N TYR A 25 6.09 -1.72 -11.40
CA TYR A 25 5.25 -2.04 -12.55
C TYR A 25 5.29 -0.89 -13.56
N LEU A 26 5.59 -1.20 -14.81
CA LEU A 26 5.52 -0.30 -15.95
C LEU A 26 4.18 -0.46 -16.68
N PHE A 27 3.59 0.67 -17.04
CA PHE A 27 2.33 0.76 -17.79
C PHE A 27 2.47 1.72 -18.96
N ASP A 28 1.67 1.48 -19.99
CA ASP A 28 1.37 2.46 -21.02
C ASP A 28 0.17 3.31 -20.61
N ILE A 29 0.23 4.62 -20.86
CA ILE A 29 -0.89 5.54 -20.69
C ILE A 29 -1.58 5.73 -22.05
N LEU A 30 -2.81 5.24 -22.18
CA LEU A 30 -3.64 5.49 -23.36
C LEU A 30 -4.57 6.66 -23.11
N LYS A 31 -4.60 7.62 -24.04
CA LYS A 31 -5.61 8.68 -24.07
C LYS A 31 -6.73 8.30 -25.04
N LYS A 32 -7.95 8.13 -24.53
CA LYS A 32 -9.19 7.98 -25.32
C LYS A 32 -10.12 9.15 -25.02
N GLY A 33 -10.12 10.16 -25.91
CA GLY A 33 -10.85 11.41 -25.70
C GLY A 33 -10.37 12.13 -24.43
N ASN A 34 -11.29 12.40 -23.50
CA ASN A 34 -11.00 13.03 -22.20
C ASN A 34 -10.62 12.03 -21.10
N LYS A 35 -10.63 10.71 -21.38
CA LYS A 35 -10.26 9.68 -20.41
C LYS A 35 -8.85 9.17 -20.72
N GLN A 36 -8.05 9.03 -19.68
CA GLN A 36 -6.77 8.31 -19.72
C GLN A 36 -6.96 6.98 -18.99
N THR A 37 -6.31 5.93 -19.48
CA THR A 37 -6.34 4.59 -18.87
C THR A 37 -4.97 3.95 -18.96
N LEU A 38 -4.72 2.96 -18.09
CA LEU A 38 -3.46 2.22 -18.04
C LEU A 38 -3.64 0.85 -18.70
N PHE A 39 -2.63 0.40 -19.45
CA PHE A 39 -2.61 -0.91 -20.08
C PHE A 39 -1.16 -1.43 -20.20
N ASN A 40 -0.98 -2.66 -20.70
CA ASN A 40 0.32 -3.31 -20.84
C ASN A 40 1.14 -3.35 -19.53
N LYS A 41 0.48 -3.70 -18.42
CA LYS A 41 1.14 -3.91 -17.12
C LYS A 41 2.32 -4.87 -17.27
N LYS A 42 3.49 -4.47 -16.76
CA LYS A 42 4.69 -5.31 -16.71
C LYS A 42 5.47 -5.09 -15.42
N ASN A 43 5.75 -6.15 -14.67
CA ASN A 43 6.74 -6.07 -13.60
C ASN A 43 8.15 -5.99 -14.22
N ILE A 44 8.90 -4.93 -13.91
CA ILE A 44 10.23 -4.66 -14.47
C ILE A 44 11.38 -4.84 -13.47
N SER A 45 11.08 -4.98 -12.18
CA SER A 45 12.06 -5.30 -11.14
C SER A 45 12.16 -6.80 -10.95
N ASN A 46 11.04 -7.46 -10.65
CA ASN A 46 10.92 -8.90 -10.40
C ASN A 46 12.06 -9.42 -9.49
N ASN A 47 12.17 -8.79 -8.32
CA ASN A 47 13.30 -8.95 -7.43
C ASN A 47 12.86 -8.88 -5.97
N ASN A 48 13.48 -9.72 -5.14
CA ASN A 48 13.21 -9.70 -3.71
C ASN A 48 13.94 -8.53 -3.05
N GLY A 49 13.19 -7.69 -2.34
CA GLY A 49 13.74 -6.60 -1.55
C GLY A 49 13.20 -5.24 -1.96
N TYR A 50 14.04 -4.24 -1.79
CA TYR A 50 13.77 -2.85 -2.13
C TYR A 50 13.97 -2.61 -3.62
N ASP A 51 12.87 -2.38 -4.35
CA ASP A 51 12.86 -1.93 -5.73
C ASP A 51 12.02 -0.66 -5.83
N ASN A 52 12.68 0.48 -5.99
CA ASN A 52 12.04 1.76 -5.70
C ASN A 52 12.66 2.94 -6.46
N GLN A 53 12.01 4.10 -6.28
CA GLN A 53 12.45 5.41 -6.78
C GLN A 53 12.74 5.40 -8.30
N PRO A 54 11.76 4.95 -9.13
CA PRO A 54 11.96 4.87 -10.56
C PRO A 54 12.12 6.26 -11.19
N TYR A 55 12.95 6.34 -12.22
CA TYR A 55 13.13 7.49 -13.08
C TYR A 55 13.20 7.03 -14.53
N ILE A 56 12.30 7.54 -15.37
CA ILE A 56 12.24 7.17 -16.79
C ILE A 56 13.10 8.15 -17.59
N ILE A 57 14.15 7.63 -18.22
CA ILE A 57 14.93 8.36 -19.22
C ILE A 57 14.20 8.23 -20.55
N GLU A 58 13.59 9.34 -20.98
CA GLU A 58 12.87 9.44 -22.25
C GLU A 58 11.83 8.30 -22.35
N ASP A 59 11.79 7.55 -23.45
CA ASP A 59 10.83 6.44 -23.65
C ASP A 59 11.55 5.07 -23.66
N SER A 60 12.80 5.01 -23.19
CA SER A 60 13.71 3.88 -23.47
C SER A 60 14.18 3.11 -22.24
N VAL A 61 14.51 3.81 -21.14
CA VAL A 61 15.14 3.20 -19.97
C VAL A 61 14.45 3.65 -18.69
N VAL A 62 14.15 2.71 -17.80
CA VAL A 62 13.75 3.00 -16.41
C VAL A 62 14.95 2.75 -15.50
N LEU A 63 15.45 3.80 -14.84
CA LEU A 63 16.39 3.68 -13.75
C LEU A 63 15.64 3.47 -12.44
N PHE A 64 16.18 2.66 -11.54
CA PHE A 64 15.64 2.52 -10.19
C PHE A 64 16.69 1.96 -9.25
N SER A 65 16.44 2.13 -7.96
CA SER A 65 17.22 1.50 -6.90
C SER A 65 16.67 0.11 -6.67
N SER A 66 17.54 -0.90 -6.70
CA SER A 66 17.17 -2.31 -6.64
C SER A 66 18.09 -3.08 -5.68
N THR A 67 17.52 -4.04 -4.97
CA THR A 67 18.26 -4.84 -3.99
C THR A 67 19.11 -5.88 -4.69
N ARG A 68 20.39 -5.95 -4.31
CA ARG A 68 21.34 -6.97 -4.74
C ARG A 68 22.36 -7.17 -3.63
N ASN A 69 22.66 -8.43 -3.28
CA ASN A 69 23.68 -8.78 -2.28
C ASN A 69 23.50 -8.07 -0.93
N ASN A 70 22.25 -7.99 -0.42
CA ASN A 70 21.90 -7.32 0.84
C ASN A 70 22.24 -5.82 0.89
N GLN A 71 22.41 -5.18 -0.27
CA GLN A 71 22.50 -3.73 -0.43
C GLN A 71 21.61 -3.26 -1.58
N THR A 72 21.56 -1.96 -1.82
CA THR A 72 20.81 -1.38 -2.96
C THR A 72 21.81 -0.78 -3.94
N ASP A 73 21.69 -1.14 -5.23
CA ASP A 73 22.46 -0.55 -6.33
C ASP A 73 21.49 0.05 -7.36
N ILE A 74 22.01 0.80 -8.34
CA ILE A 74 21.21 1.37 -9.41
C ILE A 74 21.09 0.38 -10.57
N ALA A 75 19.86 0.00 -10.88
CA ALA A 75 19.50 -0.81 -12.04
C ALA A 75 18.91 0.06 -13.16
N ALA A 76 19.06 -0.42 -14.39
CA ALA A 76 18.52 0.19 -15.61
C ALA A 76 17.80 -0.87 -16.43
N TYR A 77 16.48 -0.72 -16.54
CA TYR A 77 15.63 -1.58 -17.36
C TYR A 77 15.42 -0.96 -18.73
N ASN A 78 15.91 -1.61 -19.78
CA ASN A 78 15.62 -1.22 -21.17
C ASN A 78 14.24 -1.73 -21.58
N ILE A 79 13.34 -0.81 -21.91
CA ILE A 79 11.92 -1.10 -22.19
C ILE A 79 11.78 -1.94 -23.47
N GLN A 80 12.53 -1.61 -24.53
CA GLN A 80 12.43 -2.29 -25.83
C GLN A 80 13.06 -3.69 -25.82
N GLN A 81 14.26 -3.81 -25.25
CA GLN A 81 15.00 -5.07 -25.16
C GLN A 81 14.50 -5.96 -24.02
N THR A 82 13.66 -5.42 -23.14
CA THR A 82 13.13 -6.10 -21.97
C THR A 82 14.23 -6.63 -21.03
N LYS A 83 15.33 -5.89 -20.93
CA LYS A 83 16.57 -6.33 -20.28
C LYS A 83 16.94 -5.41 -19.13
N LEU A 84 17.22 -6.00 -17.97
CA LEU A 84 17.78 -5.31 -16.80
C LEU A 84 19.32 -5.34 -16.86
N ASN A 85 19.96 -4.20 -16.59
CA ASN A 85 21.40 -4.09 -16.41
C ASN A 85 21.71 -3.31 -15.14
N TRP A 86 22.84 -3.59 -14.51
CA TRP A 86 23.32 -2.85 -13.34
C TRP A 86 24.23 -1.71 -13.76
N ILE A 87 23.93 -0.49 -13.31
CA ILE A 87 24.76 0.70 -13.59
C ILE A 87 25.88 0.83 -12.57
N THR A 88 25.60 0.44 -11.32
CA THR A 88 26.53 0.54 -10.21
C THR A 88 26.71 -0.80 -9.51
N ASN A 89 27.79 -0.90 -8.73
CA ASN A 89 28.12 -2.03 -7.87
C ASN A 89 29.01 -1.53 -6.73
N THR A 90 28.44 -0.74 -5.84
CA THR A 90 29.23 0.05 -4.89
C THR A 90 29.40 -0.70 -3.58
N LYS A 91 30.58 -1.30 -3.39
CA LYS A 91 30.88 -2.15 -2.21
C LYS A 91 30.83 -1.41 -0.86
N THR A 92 30.86 -0.09 -0.87
CA THR A 92 30.98 0.74 0.33
C THR A 92 29.66 1.31 0.84
N GLY A 93 28.55 1.14 0.12
CA GLY A 93 27.27 1.73 0.50
C GLY A 93 26.13 1.44 -0.48
N SER A 94 24.90 1.68 -0.02
CA SER A 94 23.69 1.53 -0.83
C SER A 94 23.31 2.83 -1.55
N GLU A 95 22.66 2.72 -2.69
CA GLU A 95 22.37 3.84 -3.60
C GLU A 95 20.88 4.01 -3.90
N TYR A 96 20.43 5.26 -3.89
CA TYR A 96 19.02 5.65 -3.84
C TYR A 96 18.71 6.81 -4.80
N SER A 97 17.47 6.87 -5.28
CA SER A 97 16.88 7.98 -6.06
C SER A 97 17.71 8.37 -7.30
N PRO A 98 17.95 7.45 -8.25
CA PRO A 98 18.69 7.77 -9.47
C PRO A 98 17.93 8.79 -10.32
N VAL A 99 18.62 9.83 -10.81
CA VAL A 99 18.06 10.86 -11.70
C VAL A 99 19.10 11.21 -12.76
N ARG A 100 18.70 11.39 -14.02
CA ARG A 100 19.64 11.86 -15.05
C ARG A 100 20.03 13.32 -14.81
N ILE A 101 21.33 13.61 -14.89
CA ILE A 101 21.84 14.98 -14.77
C ILE A 101 21.56 15.70 -16.11
N PRO A 102 20.90 16.88 -16.11
CA PRO A 102 20.59 17.60 -17.34
C PRO A 102 21.82 17.83 -18.22
N ASP A 103 21.61 17.74 -19.54
CA ASP A 103 22.62 17.96 -20.58
C ASP A 103 23.83 16.99 -20.52
N THR A 104 23.67 15.84 -19.88
CA THR A 104 24.71 14.81 -19.81
C THR A 104 24.14 13.39 -19.94
N ASN A 105 25.02 12.41 -20.14
CA ASN A 105 24.67 10.99 -20.03
C ASN A 105 24.80 10.46 -18.60
N ASP A 106 25.34 11.25 -17.68
CA ASP A 106 25.59 10.81 -16.31
C ASP A 106 24.32 10.87 -15.47
N ILE A 107 24.32 10.08 -14.40
CA ILE A 107 23.23 10.03 -13.44
C ILE A 107 23.71 10.57 -12.11
N SER A 108 22.78 11.04 -11.28
CA SER A 108 23.04 11.31 -9.88
C SER A 108 22.21 10.39 -9.00
N ALA A 109 22.80 9.94 -7.91
CA ALA A 109 22.14 9.11 -6.91
C ALA A 109 22.68 9.47 -5.52
N ILE A 110 21.87 9.21 -4.51
CA ILE A 110 22.24 9.38 -3.12
C ILE A 110 22.90 8.09 -2.68
N ARG A 111 24.07 8.18 -2.05
CA ARG A 111 24.75 7.01 -1.49
C ARG A 111 24.81 7.12 0.02
N LEU A 112 24.37 6.06 0.70
CA LEU A 112 24.54 5.83 2.12
C LEU A 112 25.70 4.85 2.32
N ASP A 113 26.85 5.38 2.71
CA ASP A 113 28.05 4.61 3.02
C ASP A 113 27.87 3.83 4.33
N LYS A 114 28.62 2.74 4.50
CA LYS A 114 28.59 1.85 5.67
C LYS A 114 28.94 2.55 6.99
N ASP A 115 29.64 3.68 6.93
CA ASP A 115 29.97 4.54 8.06
C ASP A 115 28.83 5.52 8.44
N GLY A 116 27.69 5.44 7.73
CA GLY A 116 26.53 6.30 7.92
C GLY A 116 26.60 7.63 7.17
N LYS A 117 27.65 7.86 6.37
CA LYS A 117 27.75 9.06 5.52
C LYS A 117 26.77 8.97 4.36
N GLN A 118 25.88 9.96 4.25
CA GLN A 118 24.88 10.04 3.19
C GLN A 118 25.07 11.31 2.37
N LEU A 119 25.41 11.20 1.09
CA LEU A 119 25.65 12.35 0.20
C LEU A 119 25.05 12.13 -1.19
N LEU A 120 24.96 13.21 -1.97
CA LEU A 120 24.64 13.17 -3.39
C LEU A 120 25.91 12.98 -4.23
N TYR A 121 25.88 11.98 -5.11
CA TYR A 121 26.96 11.65 -6.03
C TYR A 121 26.50 11.74 -7.48
N ARG A 122 27.44 12.08 -8.36
CA ARG A 122 27.37 11.85 -9.80
C ARG A 122 28.01 10.51 -10.13
N TYR A 123 27.45 9.78 -11.07
CA TYR A 123 27.97 8.53 -11.62
C TYR A 123 28.05 8.62 -13.13
N LYS A 124 29.19 8.20 -13.71
CA LYS A 124 29.28 7.96 -15.15
C LYS A 124 28.41 6.77 -15.50
N TYR A 125 27.47 6.96 -16.42
CA TYR A 125 26.48 5.91 -16.75
C TYR A 125 27.10 4.64 -17.34
N THR A 126 28.22 4.76 -18.05
CA THR A 126 28.89 3.63 -18.71
C THR A 126 29.84 2.86 -17.80
N THR A 127 30.48 3.51 -16.84
CA THR A 127 31.53 2.89 -16.00
C THR A 127 31.14 2.73 -14.53
N GLY A 128 30.15 3.48 -14.06
CA GLY A 128 29.81 3.56 -12.63
C GLY A 128 30.78 4.41 -11.80
N ASP A 129 31.78 5.07 -12.40
CA ASP A 129 32.70 5.96 -11.66
C ASP A 129 31.93 7.08 -10.97
N SER A 130 32.22 7.32 -9.68
CA SER A 130 31.47 8.30 -8.88
C SER A 130 32.27 9.52 -8.44
N LYS A 131 31.58 10.65 -8.28
CA LYS A 131 32.12 11.90 -7.71
C LYS A 131 31.07 12.56 -6.81
N VAL A 132 31.48 13.00 -5.62
CA VAL A 132 30.62 13.76 -4.70
C VAL A 132 30.21 15.09 -5.34
N LEU A 133 28.91 15.43 -5.28
CA LEU A 133 28.37 16.71 -5.74
C LEU A 133 28.18 17.73 -4.61
N LEU A 134 27.67 17.28 -3.45
CA LEU A 134 27.35 18.14 -2.31
C LEU A 134 27.99 17.58 -1.03
N PRO A 135 29.28 17.85 -0.75
CA PRO A 135 30.02 17.18 0.33
C PRO A 135 29.56 17.53 1.75
N ASN A 136 28.85 18.64 1.91
CA ASN A 136 28.47 19.21 3.21
C ASN A 136 26.98 19.04 3.54
N LEU A 137 26.21 18.33 2.71
CA LEU A 137 24.77 18.15 2.90
C LEU A 137 24.41 16.67 2.98
N LYS A 138 23.66 16.29 4.02
CA LYS A 138 23.04 14.97 4.14
C LYS A 138 21.79 14.90 3.27
N VAL A 139 21.96 14.66 1.97
CA VAL A 139 20.86 14.69 0.99
C VAL A 139 20.02 13.42 1.09
N GLY A 140 18.70 13.57 1.24
CA GLY A 140 17.74 12.46 1.29
C GLY A 140 16.98 12.24 -0.02
N TYR A 141 16.71 13.31 -0.77
CA TYR A 141 16.06 13.29 -2.09
C TYR A 141 16.54 14.51 -2.89
N HIS A 142 16.56 14.43 -4.22
CA HIS A 142 16.94 15.55 -5.08
C HIS A 142 16.18 15.56 -6.39
N THR A 143 16.10 16.76 -6.98
CA THR A 143 15.76 16.97 -8.38
C THR A 143 16.62 18.07 -8.96
N TRP A 144 16.81 18.07 -10.27
CA TRP A 144 17.62 19.08 -10.95
C TRP A 144 16.73 20.21 -11.46
N TYR A 145 17.14 21.47 -11.29
CA TYR A 145 16.53 22.59 -12.03
C TYR A 145 17.28 22.80 -13.34
N THR A 146 18.59 23.02 -13.25
CA THR A 146 19.56 23.04 -14.36
C THR A 146 20.70 22.07 -14.05
N LYS A 147 21.69 21.89 -14.92
CA LYS A 147 22.90 21.09 -14.61
C LYS A 147 23.75 21.63 -13.44
N ASP A 148 23.53 22.89 -13.05
CA ASP A 148 24.30 23.57 -12.00
C ASP A 148 23.47 23.86 -10.74
N ILE A 149 22.13 23.73 -10.80
CA ILE A 149 21.23 24.04 -9.68
C ILE A 149 20.44 22.78 -9.30
N VAL A 150 20.63 22.33 -8.06
CA VAL A 150 19.98 21.16 -7.47
C VAL A 150 19.01 21.62 -6.40
N ILE A 151 17.82 21.03 -6.37
CA ILE A 151 16.87 21.17 -5.25
C ILE A 151 16.89 19.86 -4.49
N SER A 152 17.13 19.91 -3.19
CA SER A 152 17.28 18.74 -2.34
C SER A 152 16.40 18.81 -1.09
N SER A 153 15.92 17.66 -0.65
CA SER A 153 15.42 17.46 0.71
C SER A 153 16.58 16.95 1.56
N VAL A 154 17.09 17.78 2.47
CA VAL A 154 18.27 17.52 3.31
C VAL A 154 17.82 17.04 4.69
N LEU A 155 18.44 15.99 5.21
CA LEU A 155 18.16 15.42 6.53
C LEU A 155 18.63 16.36 7.63
N GLU A 156 17.71 16.75 8.50
CA GLU A 156 17.96 17.47 9.75
C GLU A 156 17.41 16.67 10.95
N LYS A 157 17.73 17.09 12.18
CA LYS A 157 17.41 16.37 13.42
C LYS A 157 15.93 15.94 13.54
N ASN A 158 15.01 16.76 13.02
CA ASN A 158 13.56 16.59 13.20
C ASN A 158 12.78 16.57 11.88
N GLY A 159 13.40 16.23 10.75
CA GLY A 159 12.70 16.17 9.46
C GLY A 159 13.60 16.48 8.26
N LEU A 160 12.98 16.86 7.15
CA LEU A 160 13.67 17.27 5.94
C LEU A 160 13.55 18.77 5.73
N SER A 161 14.62 19.38 5.23
CA SER A 161 14.65 20.78 4.79
C SER A 161 14.83 20.86 3.29
N LEU A 162 14.05 21.73 2.63
CA LEU A 162 14.18 22.07 1.22
C LEU A 162 15.37 23.01 1.04
N VAL A 163 16.36 22.59 0.28
CA VAL A 163 17.59 23.33 0.02
C VAL A 163 17.79 23.52 -1.48
N VAL A 164 18.10 24.74 -1.89
CA VAL A 164 18.56 25.06 -3.25
C VAL A 164 20.08 25.16 -3.22
N SER A 165 20.76 24.32 -3.99
CA SER A 165 22.21 24.28 -4.09
C SER A 165 22.67 24.72 -5.48
N ASN A 166 23.64 25.62 -5.54
CA ASN A 166 24.31 26.01 -6.79
C ASN A 166 25.73 25.45 -6.82
N LEU A 167 25.98 24.50 -7.71
CA LEU A 167 27.25 23.78 -7.82
C LEU A 167 28.40 24.63 -8.36
N LYS A 168 28.10 25.66 -9.16
CA LYS A 168 29.12 26.59 -9.67
C LYS A 168 29.61 27.55 -8.60
N ASN A 169 28.68 28.06 -7.80
CA ASN A 169 28.98 29.05 -6.76
C ASN A 169 29.25 28.42 -5.39
N ASN A 170 29.06 27.10 -5.27
CA ASN A 170 29.16 26.33 -4.02
C ASN A 170 28.29 26.90 -2.88
N THR A 171 27.07 27.34 -3.21
CA THR A 171 26.11 27.89 -2.24
C THR A 171 25.00 26.90 -1.94
N ASN A 172 24.47 26.96 -0.71
CA ASN A 172 23.33 26.15 -0.26
C ASN A 172 22.36 27.06 0.51
N ASP A 173 21.16 27.22 -0.01
CA ASP A 173 20.11 28.07 0.55
C ASP A 173 18.96 27.22 1.07
N THR A 174 18.76 27.18 2.40
CA THR A 174 17.59 26.52 2.99
C THR A 174 16.35 27.40 2.79
N ILE A 175 15.36 26.87 2.09
CA ILE A 175 14.13 27.58 1.72
C ILE A 175 13.01 27.32 2.74
N GLN A 176 12.82 26.06 3.13
CA GLN A 176 11.76 25.67 4.04
C GLN A 176 12.19 24.44 4.86
N LYS A 177 11.79 24.38 6.13
CA LYS A 177 11.90 23.17 6.95
C LYS A 177 10.61 22.36 6.88
N GLN A 178 10.64 21.14 7.41
CA GLN A 178 9.49 20.24 7.47
C GLN A 178 8.88 20.02 6.08
N VAL A 179 9.69 19.53 5.14
CA VAL A 179 9.23 19.15 3.80
C VAL A 179 9.17 17.64 3.65
N GLY A 180 8.48 17.19 2.60
CA GLY A 180 8.42 15.78 2.22
C GLY A 180 9.56 15.37 1.27
N ARG A 181 9.48 14.11 0.85
CA ARG A 181 10.46 13.49 -0.07
C ARG A 181 10.25 13.77 -1.56
N SER A 182 9.06 14.22 -1.96
CA SER A 182 8.71 14.37 -3.38
C SER A 182 9.10 15.76 -3.91
N LEU A 183 9.96 15.78 -4.94
CA LEU A 183 10.50 16.97 -5.59
C LEU A 183 10.43 16.80 -7.11
N HIS A 184 9.72 17.69 -7.81
CA HIS A 184 9.49 17.52 -9.25
C HIS A 184 9.54 18.85 -10.00
N LYS A 185 10.03 18.86 -11.23
CA LYS A 185 9.80 19.98 -12.14
C LYS A 185 8.30 20.08 -12.45
N ILE A 186 7.75 21.29 -12.40
CA ILE A 186 6.38 21.55 -12.85
C ILE A 186 6.42 21.69 -14.39
N PRO A 187 5.69 20.84 -15.14
CA PRO A 187 5.71 20.88 -16.60
C PRO A 187 5.38 22.26 -17.17
N ASN A 188 6.05 22.62 -18.26
CA ASN A 188 5.86 23.89 -18.97
C ASN A 188 6.09 25.14 -18.10
N SER A 189 7.01 25.06 -17.13
CA SER A 189 7.40 26.17 -16.26
C SER A 189 8.84 26.04 -15.78
N ASN A 190 9.36 27.11 -15.15
CA ASN A 190 10.65 27.12 -14.47
C ASN A 190 10.54 26.83 -12.97
N LEU A 191 9.44 26.21 -12.53
CA LEU A 191 9.15 25.98 -11.12
C LEU A 191 9.39 24.52 -10.72
N ILE A 192 9.71 24.32 -9.45
CA ILE A 192 9.81 23.02 -8.80
C ILE A 192 8.63 22.87 -7.84
N SER A 193 7.91 21.76 -7.89
CA SER A 193 6.94 21.40 -6.85
C SER A 193 7.59 20.57 -5.76
N TYR A 194 7.15 20.79 -4.51
CA TYR A 194 7.53 19.99 -3.35
C TYR A 194 6.33 19.82 -2.41
N ILE A 195 6.41 18.87 -1.49
CA ILE A 195 5.42 18.70 -0.42
C ILE A 195 5.89 19.45 0.84
N SER A 196 5.08 20.38 1.31
CA SER A 196 5.22 21.02 2.63
C SER A 196 4.49 20.21 3.68
N LYS A 197 5.16 19.94 4.79
CA LYS A 197 4.64 19.28 6.00
C LYS A 197 4.71 20.20 7.22
N GLU A 198 4.82 21.51 6.99
CA GLU A 198 4.86 22.53 8.04
C GLU A 198 3.57 22.55 8.86
N ASN A 199 2.45 22.20 8.21
CA ASN A 199 1.12 22.12 8.80
C ASN A 199 0.64 20.66 8.93
N GLU A 200 -0.38 20.42 9.75
CA GLU A 200 -1.00 19.09 9.91
C GLU A 200 -1.53 18.52 8.59
N VAL A 201 -2.20 19.37 7.79
CA VAL A 201 -2.60 19.05 6.42
C VAL A 201 -1.46 19.44 5.48
N TRP A 202 -0.87 18.46 4.82
CA TRP A 202 0.27 18.69 3.93
C TRP A 202 -0.17 19.37 2.63
N GLU A 203 0.72 20.18 2.08
CA GLU A 203 0.47 20.99 0.90
C GLU A 203 1.46 20.66 -0.21
N ILE A 204 0.99 20.61 -1.45
CA ILE A 204 1.86 20.70 -2.62
C ILE A 204 2.10 22.18 -2.89
N LYS A 205 3.37 22.61 -2.85
CA LYS A 205 3.79 23.99 -3.12
C LYS A 205 4.71 24.04 -4.34
N SER A 206 4.65 25.13 -5.10
CA SER A 206 5.67 25.48 -6.09
C SER A 206 6.78 26.32 -5.45
N LEU A 207 7.99 26.21 -5.98
CA LEU A 207 9.19 26.97 -5.68
C LEU A 207 9.78 27.49 -7.00
N ASP A 208 10.10 28.78 -7.05
CA ASP A 208 11.02 29.34 -8.03
C ASP A 208 12.45 29.25 -7.47
N PRO A 209 13.36 28.43 -8.05
CA PRO A 209 14.70 28.24 -7.51
C PRO A 209 15.59 29.49 -7.59
N ILE A 210 15.23 30.49 -8.39
CA ILE A 210 15.99 31.73 -8.55
C ILE A 210 15.50 32.78 -7.55
N THR A 211 14.20 33.06 -7.53
CA THR A 211 13.63 34.08 -6.63
C THR A 211 13.39 33.56 -5.21
N LYS A 212 13.46 32.24 -5.01
CA LYS A 212 13.16 31.53 -3.75
C LYS A 212 11.70 31.66 -3.31
N SER A 213 10.84 32.23 -4.15
CA SER A 213 9.42 32.40 -3.85
C SER A 213 8.69 31.06 -3.85
N THR A 214 7.72 30.89 -2.93
CA THR A 214 6.89 29.68 -2.86
C THR A 214 5.40 30.01 -2.89
N LYS A 215 4.59 29.09 -3.41
CA LYS A 215 3.12 29.24 -3.48
C LYS A 215 2.42 27.89 -3.34
N THR A 216 1.34 27.84 -2.55
CA THR A 216 0.49 26.64 -2.44
C THR A 216 -0.26 26.37 -3.74
N ILE A 217 -0.28 25.10 -4.15
CA ILE A 217 -1.04 24.59 -5.30
C ILE A 217 -2.32 23.92 -4.81
N ILE A 218 -2.21 22.91 -3.93
CA ILE A 218 -3.34 22.16 -3.36
C ILE A 218 -2.88 21.37 -2.12
N HIS A 219 -3.80 20.97 -1.24
CA HIS A 219 -3.53 19.97 -0.21
C HIS A 219 -3.30 18.58 -0.81
N THR A 220 -2.42 17.79 -0.19
CA THR A 220 -2.21 16.40 -0.59
C THR A 220 -3.43 15.54 -0.27
N ILE A 221 -3.45 14.33 -0.84
CA ILE A 221 -4.25 13.25 -0.25
C ILE A 221 -3.69 12.97 1.15
N PRO A 222 -4.53 12.85 2.19
CA PRO A 222 -4.06 12.70 3.56
C PRO A 222 -3.04 11.57 3.70
N LYS A 223 -1.89 11.90 4.32
CA LYS A 223 -0.75 11.00 4.57
C LYS A 223 -0.06 10.44 3.31
N VAL A 224 -0.28 11.02 2.14
CA VAL A 224 0.44 10.64 0.90
C VAL A 224 1.57 11.64 0.64
N GLU A 225 2.78 11.11 0.41
CA GLU A 225 4.01 11.91 0.32
C GLU A 225 4.73 11.79 -1.04
N ASP A 226 4.14 11.08 -2.00
CA ASP A 226 4.71 10.89 -3.32
C ASP A 226 3.70 11.34 -4.39
N MET A 227 4.21 12.02 -5.42
CA MET A 227 3.44 12.51 -6.55
C MET A 227 4.28 12.43 -7.82
N CYS A 228 3.63 12.48 -8.98
CA CYS A 228 4.32 12.81 -10.22
C CYS A 228 3.46 13.74 -11.08
N TRP A 229 4.08 14.41 -12.05
CA TRP A 229 3.39 15.30 -12.99
C TRP A 229 3.33 14.67 -14.36
N LEU A 230 2.13 14.58 -14.93
CA LEU A 230 1.95 14.34 -16.35
C LEU A 230 2.32 15.61 -17.15
N PRO A 231 2.80 15.50 -18.40
CA PRO A 231 3.25 16.65 -19.20
C PRO A 231 2.19 17.74 -19.45
N ASN A 232 0.91 17.37 -19.36
CA ASN A 232 -0.23 18.30 -19.49
C ASN A 232 -0.48 19.15 -18.22
N GLY A 233 0.30 18.96 -17.15
CA GLY A 233 0.12 19.65 -15.88
C GLY A 233 -0.86 18.96 -14.91
N THR A 234 -1.23 17.70 -15.14
CA THR A 234 -1.98 16.91 -14.17
C THR A 234 -1.03 16.29 -13.14
N ILE A 235 -1.31 16.47 -11.86
CA ILE A 235 -0.63 15.81 -10.74
C ILE A 235 -1.28 14.46 -10.50
N LEU A 236 -0.48 13.41 -10.31
CA LEU A 236 -0.92 12.09 -9.87
C LEU A 236 -0.40 11.79 -8.46
N MET A 237 -1.24 11.18 -7.62
CA MET A 237 -0.87 10.65 -6.30
C MET A 237 -1.43 9.24 -6.13
N GLY A 238 -0.63 8.32 -5.59
CA GLY A 238 -1.01 6.94 -5.34
C GLY A 238 -1.38 6.72 -3.88
N LYS A 239 -2.42 5.93 -3.63
CA LYS A 239 -2.78 5.46 -2.29
C LYS A 239 -3.52 4.14 -2.42
N GLU A 240 -3.11 3.13 -1.65
CA GLU A 240 -3.65 1.77 -1.78
C GLU A 240 -3.55 1.33 -3.26
N ASN A 241 -4.61 0.73 -3.81
CA ASN A 241 -4.69 0.30 -5.20
C ASN A 241 -5.23 1.39 -6.16
N ARG A 242 -5.16 2.67 -5.79
CA ARG A 242 -5.75 3.78 -6.56
C ARG A 242 -4.75 4.86 -6.90
N ILE A 243 -4.88 5.38 -8.11
CA ILE A 243 -4.22 6.59 -8.56
C ILE A 243 -5.27 7.69 -8.62
N PHE A 244 -4.96 8.82 -8.01
CA PHE A 244 -5.76 10.02 -8.02
C PHE A 244 -5.10 11.07 -8.92
N LYS A 245 -5.91 11.97 -9.48
CA LYS A 245 -5.47 13.08 -10.29
C LYS A 245 -6.00 14.42 -9.80
N PHE A 246 -5.23 15.46 -10.05
CA PHE A 246 -5.62 16.85 -9.91
C PHE A 246 -4.93 17.71 -10.97
N THR A 247 -5.69 18.50 -11.71
CA THR A 247 -5.17 19.45 -12.69
C THR A 247 -5.40 20.88 -12.19
N PRO A 248 -4.37 21.61 -11.74
CA PRO A 248 -4.53 22.90 -11.08
C PRO A 248 -5.31 23.96 -11.88
N LYS A 249 -5.33 23.84 -13.21
CA LYS A 249 -6.03 24.78 -14.11
C LYS A 249 -7.53 24.53 -14.22
N THR A 250 -8.01 23.33 -13.95
CA THR A 250 -9.39 22.91 -14.28
C THR A 250 -10.14 22.29 -13.10
N ASP A 251 -9.42 21.68 -12.16
CA ASP A 251 -10.02 20.89 -11.11
C ASP A 251 -10.09 21.71 -9.81
N SER A 252 -11.14 21.50 -9.02
CA SER A 252 -11.26 22.06 -7.67
C SER A 252 -10.95 21.06 -6.56
N ARG A 253 -10.84 19.77 -6.91
CA ARG A 253 -10.59 18.67 -5.97
C ARG A 253 -9.96 17.47 -6.67
N TRP A 254 -9.33 16.60 -5.88
CA TRP A 254 -8.86 15.29 -6.34
C TRP A 254 -9.99 14.44 -6.91
N SER A 255 -9.70 13.72 -7.99
CA SER A 255 -10.59 12.71 -8.58
C SER A 255 -9.81 11.43 -8.89
N THR A 256 -10.49 10.30 -9.08
CA THR A 256 -9.81 9.05 -9.44
C THR A 256 -9.31 9.10 -10.88
N PHE A 257 -8.03 8.77 -11.06
CA PHE A 257 -7.41 8.54 -12.35
C PHE A 257 -7.60 7.09 -12.80
N TYR A 258 -7.23 6.15 -11.93
CA TYR A 258 -7.29 4.72 -12.20
C TYR A 258 -7.44 3.93 -10.89
N THR A 259 -8.15 2.81 -10.94
CA THR A 259 -8.26 1.83 -9.84
C THR A 259 -7.78 0.49 -10.35
N PHE A 260 -6.78 -0.09 -9.71
CA PHE A 260 -6.32 -1.44 -10.02
C PHE A 260 -7.32 -2.45 -9.47
N MET A 261 -7.84 -3.30 -10.36
CA MET A 261 -8.82 -4.33 -10.02
C MET A 261 -8.19 -5.71 -9.83
N ASP A 262 -6.94 -5.87 -10.26
CA ASP A 262 -6.14 -7.06 -9.96
C ASP A 262 -5.55 -6.99 -8.56
N ASN A 263 -5.15 -8.15 -8.05
CA ASN A 263 -4.59 -8.29 -6.70
C ASN A 263 -3.05 -8.24 -6.68
N GLU A 264 -2.39 -7.89 -7.79
CA GLU A 264 -0.91 -7.79 -7.83
C GLU A 264 -0.42 -6.43 -7.34
N ILE A 265 -1.24 -5.38 -7.49
CA ILE A 265 -0.94 -4.04 -6.99
C ILE A 265 -1.47 -3.91 -5.56
N GLY A 266 -0.53 -3.90 -4.60
CA GLY A 266 -0.75 -3.54 -3.20
C GLY A 266 -0.82 -2.02 -3.00
N ASN A 267 -0.20 -1.53 -1.93
CA ASN A 267 -0.14 -0.09 -1.66
C ASN A 267 0.84 0.61 -2.61
N ILE A 268 0.36 1.57 -3.39
CA ILE A 268 1.19 2.38 -4.28
C ILE A 268 1.98 3.39 -3.45
N SER A 269 3.30 3.18 -3.40
CA SER A 269 4.20 4.01 -2.60
C SER A 269 4.86 5.14 -3.39
N ARG A 270 5.05 4.95 -4.71
CA ARG A 270 5.63 5.95 -5.63
C ARG A 270 5.17 5.78 -7.07
N MET A 271 5.32 6.85 -7.86
CA MET A 271 5.12 6.80 -9.31
C MET A 271 6.10 7.71 -10.05
N ALA A 272 6.42 7.37 -11.29
CA ALA A 272 7.11 8.27 -12.21
C ALA A 272 6.55 8.14 -13.63
N THR A 273 6.62 9.23 -14.39
CA THR A 273 6.23 9.26 -15.79
C THR A 273 7.36 9.82 -16.63
N ASN A 274 7.31 9.56 -17.93
CA ASN A 274 8.27 10.11 -18.88
C ASN A 274 7.83 11.46 -19.43
N SER A 275 8.74 12.14 -20.13
CA SER A 275 8.50 13.46 -20.74
C SER A 275 7.33 13.47 -21.74
N ASN A 276 7.05 12.34 -22.39
CA ASN A 276 5.93 12.22 -23.34
C ASN A 276 4.60 11.89 -22.65
N GLY A 277 4.62 11.46 -21.37
CA GLY A 277 3.41 11.11 -20.61
C GLY A 277 2.67 9.91 -21.17
N ASN A 278 3.37 9.02 -21.88
CA ASN A 278 2.84 7.77 -22.45
C ASN A 278 3.25 6.54 -21.63
N LYS A 279 4.17 6.68 -20.67
CA LYS A 279 4.57 5.63 -19.71
C LYS A 279 4.32 6.08 -18.28
N LEU A 280 3.98 5.12 -17.43
CA LEU A 280 3.89 5.29 -15.98
C LEU A 280 4.56 4.11 -15.29
N THR A 281 5.48 4.38 -14.38
CA THR A 281 5.91 3.39 -13.40
C THR A 281 5.13 3.58 -12.11
N VAL A 282 4.79 2.46 -11.48
CA VAL A 282 4.10 2.39 -10.19
C VAL A 282 4.94 1.49 -9.30
N VAL A 283 5.38 2.02 -8.17
CA VAL A 283 6.03 1.22 -7.12
C VAL A 283 4.94 0.72 -6.19
N SER A 284 4.74 -0.58 -6.18
CA SER A 284 3.78 -1.26 -5.32
C SER A 284 4.52 -1.98 -4.20
N GLU A 285 4.01 -1.91 -2.98
CA GLU A 285 4.33 -2.93 -1.98
C GLU A 285 3.84 -4.31 -2.47
N VAL A 286 4.50 -5.38 -2.02
CA VAL A 286 4.04 -6.75 -2.27
C VAL A 286 2.58 -6.87 -1.84
N SER A 287 1.75 -7.46 -2.71
CA SER A 287 0.33 -7.52 -2.44
C SER A 287 0.03 -8.41 -1.21
N PRO A 288 -1.01 -8.09 -0.44
CA PRO A 288 -1.43 -8.92 0.69
C PRO A 288 -1.65 -10.39 0.33
N GLU A 289 -2.16 -10.64 -0.89
CA GLU A 289 -2.36 -11.99 -1.42
C GLU A 289 -1.06 -12.79 -1.48
N HIS A 290 0.02 -12.19 -2.00
CA HIS A 290 1.30 -12.87 -2.12
C HIS A 290 1.90 -13.21 -0.76
N ILE A 291 1.79 -12.31 0.21
CA ILE A 291 2.29 -12.53 1.58
C ILE A 291 1.58 -13.72 2.26
N VAL A 292 0.26 -13.81 2.10
CA VAL A 292 -0.52 -14.94 2.65
C VAL A 292 -0.23 -16.23 1.87
N GLN A 293 0.02 -16.14 0.56
CA GLN A 293 0.44 -17.28 -0.23
C GLN A 293 1.77 -17.86 0.25
N GLU A 294 2.79 -17.03 0.48
CA GLU A 294 4.08 -17.44 1.07
C GLU A 294 3.89 -18.09 2.43
N GLN A 295 2.99 -17.54 3.27
CA GLN A 295 2.69 -18.11 4.58
C GLN A 295 2.12 -19.54 4.46
N VAL A 296 1.17 -19.77 3.54
CA VAL A 296 0.54 -21.08 3.35
C VAL A 296 1.53 -22.08 2.75
N GLU A 297 2.39 -21.65 1.83
CA GLU A 297 3.46 -22.48 1.27
C GLU A 297 4.47 -22.89 2.35
N ALA A 298 4.90 -21.96 3.21
CA ALA A 298 5.77 -22.24 4.34
C ALA A 298 5.11 -23.17 5.38
N TYR A 299 3.81 -23.01 5.61
CA TYR A 299 3.04 -23.91 6.46
C TYR A 299 3.02 -25.34 5.90
N ASN A 300 2.74 -25.48 4.60
CA ASN A 300 2.66 -26.77 3.91
C ASN A 300 4.01 -27.47 3.80
N SER A 301 5.10 -26.71 3.64
CA SER A 301 6.46 -27.24 3.67
C SER A 301 6.96 -27.53 5.09
N ARG A 302 6.20 -27.10 6.12
CA ARG A 302 6.57 -27.16 7.55
C ARG A 302 7.89 -26.43 7.85
N ASP A 303 8.21 -25.40 7.08
CA ASP A 303 9.36 -24.53 7.30
C ASP A 303 9.00 -23.45 8.33
N ILE A 304 9.41 -23.68 9.59
CA ILE A 304 9.15 -22.72 10.66
C ILE A 304 9.79 -21.35 10.40
N ASN A 305 10.98 -21.29 9.80
CA ASN A 305 11.68 -20.02 9.64
C ASN A 305 11.01 -19.20 8.53
N ALA A 306 10.66 -19.83 7.40
CA ALA A 306 9.88 -19.18 6.36
C ALA A 306 8.50 -18.75 6.88
N PHE A 307 7.81 -19.61 7.63
CA PHE A 307 6.49 -19.31 8.19
C PHE A 307 6.56 -18.09 9.11
N MET A 308 7.49 -18.09 10.08
CA MET A 308 7.66 -16.97 11.02
C MET A 308 8.15 -15.69 10.32
N ALA A 309 8.82 -15.76 9.16
CA ALA A 309 9.29 -14.59 8.42
C ALA A 309 8.12 -13.76 7.86
N THR A 310 6.99 -14.38 7.56
CA THR A 310 5.79 -13.73 7.00
C THR A 310 5.03 -12.85 7.99
N TYR A 311 5.29 -12.98 9.30
CA TYR A 311 4.59 -12.23 10.34
C TYR A 311 5.37 -10.98 10.80
N THR A 312 4.72 -9.99 11.40
CA THR A 312 5.40 -8.92 12.17
C THR A 312 5.85 -9.44 13.53
N GLU A 313 6.86 -8.83 14.17
CA GLU A 313 7.32 -9.27 15.50
C GLU A 313 6.19 -9.20 16.56
N GLU A 314 5.33 -8.19 16.46
CA GLU A 314 4.19 -7.91 17.35
C GLU A 314 2.87 -8.56 16.86
N VAL A 315 2.95 -9.62 16.05
CA VAL A 315 1.75 -10.25 15.49
C VAL A 315 0.76 -10.65 16.57
N SER A 316 -0.52 -10.32 16.40
CA SER A 316 -1.58 -10.75 17.31
C SER A 316 -2.56 -11.70 16.63
N ILE A 317 -2.88 -12.81 17.29
CA ILE A 317 -3.75 -13.86 16.76
C ILE A 317 -5.03 -13.94 17.57
N TYR A 318 -6.18 -13.90 16.93
CA TYR A 318 -7.51 -13.88 17.56
C TYR A 318 -8.40 -15.02 17.06
N THR A 319 -9.38 -15.38 17.88
CA THR A 319 -10.63 -16.00 17.43
C THR A 319 -11.67 -14.88 17.29
N PHE A 320 -12.40 -14.90 16.19
CA PHE A 320 -13.49 -13.94 15.95
C PHE A 320 -14.52 -13.97 17.10
N PRO A 321 -15.06 -12.82 17.55
CA PRO A 321 -14.78 -11.49 17.03
C PRO A 321 -13.47 -10.86 17.51
N ASN A 322 -13.05 -11.11 18.76
CA ASN A 322 -11.87 -10.42 19.32
C ASN A 322 -11.22 -11.16 20.52
N THR A 323 -11.27 -12.50 20.55
CA THR A 323 -10.67 -13.29 21.64
C THR A 323 -9.20 -13.57 21.32
N LEU A 324 -8.26 -12.93 22.05
CA LEU A 324 -6.82 -13.12 21.86
C LEU A 324 -6.39 -14.57 22.14
N ARG A 325 -5.53 -15.11 21.27
CA ARG A 325 -4.92 -16.46 21.39
C ARG A 325 -3.42 -16.40 21.62
N TYR A 326 -2.73 -15.55 20.86
CA TYR A 326 -1.28 -15.34 20.94
C TYR A 326 -0.98 -13.87 20.72
N GLU A 327 0.04 -13.38 21.41
CA GLU A 327 0.60 -12.05 21.23
C GLU A 327 2.09 -12.21 20.95
N ASN A 328 2.54 -11.64 19.84
CA ASN A 328 3.92 -11.63 19.33
C ASN A 328 4.38 -12.97 18.74
N LYS A 329 5.39 -12.89 17.87
CA LYS A 329 6.01 -14.07 17.24
C LYS A 329 6.61 -15.03 18.25
N GLU A 330 7.23 -14.50 19.29
CA GLU A 330 7.92 -15.29 20.29
C GLU A 330 6.96 -16.25 21.00
N ALA A 331 5.75 -15.80 21.34
CA ALA A 331 4.73 -16.65 21.96
C ALA A 331 4.10 -17.64 20.95
N MET A 332 4.00 -17.25 19.68
CA MET A 332 3.43 -18.08 18.63
C MET A 332 4.35 -19.24 18.21
N ARG A 333 5.67 -19.01 18.14
CA ARG A 333 6.66 -19.94 17.58
C ARG A 333 6.64 -21.34 18.22
N PRO A 334 6.67 -21.52 19.56
CA PRO A 334 6.71 -22.85 20.17
C PRO A 334 5.53 -23.75 19.78
N TYR A 335 4.34 -23.16 19.59
CA TYR A 335 3.16 -23.90 19.16
C TYR A 335 3.34 -24.48 17.75
N TYR A 336 3.78 -23.66 16.79
CA TYR A 336 3.96 -24.11 15.41
C TYR A 336 5.19 -24.98 15.23
N GLU A 337 6.29 -24.74 15.96
CA GLU A 337 7.47 -25.63 15.96
C GLU A 337 7.08 -27.06 16.38
N LYS A 338 6.32 -27.18 17.47
CA LYS A 338 5.79 -28.47 17.93
C LYS A 338 4.86 -29.08 16.87
N LYS A 339 3.92 -28.30 16.34
CA LYS A 339 2.94 -28.74 15.34
C LYS A 339 3.61 -29.26 14.07
N PHE A 340 4.56 -28.52 13.51
CA PHE A 340 5.30 -28.87 12.30
C PHE A 340 6.17 -30.12 12.49
N LYS A 341 6.67 -30.36 13.70
CA LYS A 341 7.45 -31.55 14.04
C LYS A 341 6.57 -32.80 14.23
N GLU A 342 5.42 -32.67 14.88
CA GLU A 342 4.57 -33.80 15.29
C GLU A 342 3.53 -34.21 14.24
N GLU A 343 3.01 -33.27 13.46
CA GLU A 343 1.90 -33.51 12.53
C GLU A 343 2.46 -33.72 11.11
N VAL A 344 2.66 -34.98 10.75
CA VAL A 344 3.28 -35.36 9.47
C VAL A 344 2.36 -35.21 8.27
N ASP A 345 1.06 -35.21 8.49
CA ASP A 345 0.00 -35.05 7.49
C ASP A 345 -0.45 -33.59 7.32
N LEU A 346 0.30 -32.64 7.90
CA LEU A 346 -0.06 -31.24 7.90
C LEU A 346 -0.18 -30.68 6.48
N ASN A 347 -1.37 -30.19 6.11
CA ASN A 347 -1.59 -29.56 4.83
C ASN A 347 -2.75 -28.55 4.92
N CYS A 348 -2.55 -27.34 4.42
CA CYS A 348 -3.57 -26.33 4.20
C CYS A 348 -3.86 -26.21 2.70
N LYS A 349 -5.13 -26.36 2.35
CA LYS A 349 -5.65 -26.09 1.01
C LYS A 349 -6.61 -24.90 1.04
N ILE A 350 -6.29 -23.87 0.29
CA ILE A 350 -7.19 -22.73 0.05
C ILE A 350 -8.22 -23.17 -1.01
N LYS A 351 -9.51 -23.11 -0.67
CA LYS A 351 -10.60 -23.33 -1.62
C LYS A 351 -10.93 -22.07 -2.40
N GLN A 352 -10.96 -20.93 -1.73
CA GLN A 352 -11.20 -19.63 -2.33
C GLN A 352 -10.65 -18.52 -1.44
N ARG A 353 -10.43 -17.35 -2.04
CA ARG A 353 -9.78 -16.19 -1.41
C ARG A 353 -10.55 -14.91 -1.68
N ILE A 354 -10.65 -14.06 -0.65
CA ILE A 354 -11.14 -12.70 -0.72
C ILE A 354 -9.99 -11.76 -0.38
N VAL A 355 -9.62 -10.88 -1.30
CA VAL A 355 -8.67 -9.78 -1.06
C VAL A 355 -9.42 -8.46 -0.97
N TYR A 356 -9.17 -7.69 0.08
CA TYR A 356 -9.76 -6.37 0.30
C TYR A 356 -8.79 -5.45 1.03
N GLN A 357 -8.31 -4.40 0.36
CA GLN A 357 -7.29 -3.48 0.90
C GLN A 357 -6.09 -4.27 1.45
N ASN A 358 -5.75 -4.10 2.73
CA ASN A 358 -4.66 -4.79 3.40
C ASN A 358 -5.06 -6.14 4.01
N LYS A 359 -6.22 -6.70 3.64
CA LYS A 359 -6.77 -7.93 4.21
C LYS A 359 -6.92 -9.02 3.18
N VAL A 360 -6.71 -10.25 3.64
CA VAL A 360 -6.97 -11.48 2.90
C VAL A 360 -7.84 -12.38 3.78
N ILE A 361 -8.90 -12.94 3.21
CA ILE A 361 -9.75 -13.94 3.87
C ILE A 361 -9.72 -15.18 3.01
N ASP A 362 -9.23 -16.28 3.56
CA ASP A 362 -9.19 -17.57 2.87
C ASP A 362 -10.27 -18.50 3.42
N GLU A 363 -10.89 -19.30 2.55
CA GLU A 363 -11.59 -20.51 2.97
C GLU A 363 -10.57 -21.65 2.94
N GLU A 364 -10.07 -22.04 4.12
CA GLU A 364 -9.03 -23.05 4.26
C GLU A 364 -9.58 -24.39 4.72
N TYR A 365 -9.04 -25.45 4.14
CA TYR A 365 -9.18 -26.83 4.62
C TYR A 365 -7.82 -27.29 5.12
N VAL A 366 -7.71 -27.42 6.45
CA VAL A 366 -6.47 -27.78 7.14
C VAL A 366 -6.56 -29.24 7.58
N THR A 367 -5.70 -30.06 6.99
CA THR A 367 -5.48 -31.45 7.37
C THR A 367 -4.43 -31.52 8.45
N TYR A 368 -4.75 -32.17 9.58
CA TYR A 368 -3.80 -32.54 10.62
C TYR A 368 -4.36 -33.67 11.48
N LYS A 369 -3.49 -34.58 11.96
CA LYS A 369 -3.90 -35.71 12.82
C LYS A 369 -5.05 -36.53 12.21
N ASN A 370 -5.03 -36.72 10.90
CA ASN A 370 -6.08 -37.36 10.08
C ASN A 370 -7.46 -36.69 10.19
N LYS A 371 -7.52 -35.44 10.64
CA LYS A 371 -8.72 -34.61 10.64
C LYS A 371 -8.60 -33.57 9.54
N ASN A 372 -9.72 -33.23 8.90
CA ASN A 372 -9.83 -32.10 8.01
C ASN A 372 -10.71 -31.04 8.67
N VAL A 373 -10.15 -29.85 8.90
CA VAL A 373 -10.82 -28.76 9.59
C VAL A 373 -10.97 -27.58 8.65
N LYS A 374 -12.20 -27.10 8.54
CA LYS A 374 -12.55 -25.90 7.78
C LYS A 374 -12.35 -24.65 8.66
N VAL A 375 -11.71 -23.62 8.13
CA VAL A 375 -11.46 -22.36 8.85
C VAL A 375 -11.41 -21.19 7.87
N ALA A 376 -11.85 -20.01 8.32
CA ALA A 376 -11.65 -18.75 7.62
C ALA A 376 -10.75 -17.79 8.41
N PRO A 377 -9.43 -17.81 8.20
CA PRO A 377 -8.55 -16.76 8.70
C PRO A 377 -8.79 -15.44 7.96
N ILE A 378 -8.89 -14.36 8.71
CA ILE A 378 -8.78 -12.98 8.22
C ILE A 378 -7.38 -12.49 8.56
N TYR A 379 -6.52 -12.40 7.56
CA TYR A 379 -5.18 -11.85 7.66
C TYR A 379 -5.22 -10.33 7.49
N GLU A 380 -4.54 -9.60 8.37
CA GLU A 380 -4.29 -8.17 8.21
C GLU A 380 -2.79 -7.93 8.02
N ILE A 381 -2.43 -7.31 6.90
CA ILE A 381 -1.06 -7.07 6.47
C ILE A 381 -0.68 -5.64 6.81
N GLU A 382 0.50 -5.47 7.41
CA GLU A 382 1.13 -4.18 7.66
C GLU A 382 2.61 -4.25 7.30
N ASN A 383 3.10 -3.27 6.56
CA ASN A 383 4.50 -3.18 6.15
C ASN A 383 5.04 -4.48 5.52
N GLY A 384 4.26 -5.09 4.62
CA GLY A 384 4.64 -6.30 3.91
C GLY A 384 4.65 -7.59 4.75
N LYS A 385 4.06 -7.59 5.96
CA LYS A 385 3.97 -8.76 6.82
C LYS A 385 2.60 -8.89 7.48
N ILE A 386 2.23 -10.11 7.88
CA ILE A 386 1.00 -10.39 8.61
C ILE A 386 1.14 -9.87 10.05
N ALA A 387 0.37 -8.83 10.38
CA ALA A 387 0.35 -8.20 11.70
C ALA A 387 -0.77 -8.75 12.59
N LYS A 388 -1.86 -9.22 11.99
CA LYS A 388 -2.97 -9.80 12.74
C LYS A 388 -3.62 -10.94 11.96
N VAL A 389 -4.07 -11.97 12.68
CA VAL A 389 -4.93 -13.03 12.12
C VAL A 389 -6.14 -13.20 13.01
N THR A 390 -7.34 -13.14 12.45
CA THR A 390 -8.59 -13.44 13.17
C THR A 390 -9.26 -14.65 12.55
N PHE A 391 -9.33 -15.75 13.30
CA PHE A 391 -9.92 -17.01 12.83
C PHE A 391 -11.44 -17.03 13.06
N ILE A 392 -12.19 -17.27 11.99
CA ILE A 392 -13.60 -17.70 12.04
C ILE A 392 -13.63 -19.21 11.81
N LYS A 393 -14.35 -19.94 12.66
CA LYS A 393 -14.48 -21.40 12.58
C LYS A 393 -15.94 -21.79 12.72
N PRO A 394 -16.38 -22.88 12.05
CA PRO A 394 -17.64 -23.52 12.40
C PRO A 394 -17.67 -23.92 13.87
N GLN A 395 -18.84 -23.88 14.48
CA GLN A 395 -19.10 -24.44 15.80
C GLN A 395 -19.08 -25.98 15.74
N GLU A 396 -18.87 -26.63 16.88
CA GLU A 396 -18.70 -28.10 16.95
C GLU A 396 -19.89 -28.89 16.36
N ASN A 397 -21.10 -28.32 16.44
CA ASN A 397 -22.33 -28.94 15.94
C ASN A 397 -22.76 -28.44 14.55
N ASP A 398 -21.96 -27.57 13.91
CA ASP A 398 -22.26 -27.08 12.58
C ASP A 398 -22.14 -28.21 11.54
N ASN A 399 -23.08 -28.25 10.61
CA ASN A 399 -23.12 -29.23 9.54
C ASN A 399 -23.60 -28.56 8.23
N ASP A 400 -23.55 -29.31 7.14
CA ASP A 400 -23.96 -28.83 5.80
C ASP A 400 -25.37 -28.22 5.76
N SER A 401 -26.30 -28.67 6.61
CA SER A 401 -27.65 -28.12 6.68
C SER A 401 -27.66 -26.72 7.30
N ILE A 402 -26.83 -26.48 8.31
CA ILE A 402 -26.69 -25.16 8.94
C ILE A 402 -26.04 -24.19 7.95
N GLU A 403 -24.99 -24.61 7.26
CA GLU A 403 -24.32 -23.79 6.24
C GLU A 403 -25.27 -23.38 5.12
N LYS A 404 -26.01 -24.34 4.54
CA LYS A 404 -27.00 -24.06 3.48
C LYS A 404 -28.12 -23.13 3.96
N ASN A 405 -28.54 -23.27 5.21
CA ASN A 405 -29.58 -22.42 5.77
C ASN A 405 -29.08 -20.98 6.01
N ALA A 406 -27.87 -20.83 6.55
CA ALA A 406 -27.21 -19.54 6.74
C ALA A 406 -27.04 -18.81 5.39
N GLU A 407 -26.50 -19.50 4.39
CA GLU A 407 -26.36 -18.98 3.03
C GLU A 407 -27.70 -18.54 2.43
N LYS A 408 -28.75 -19.36 2.58
CA LYS A 408 -30.09 -19.03 2.09
C LYS A 408 -30.66 -17.77 2.73
N ILE A 409 -30.48 -17.58 4.04
CA ILE A 409 -30.98 -16.40 4.75
C ILE A 409 -30.26 -15.13 4.30
N VAL A 410 -28.95 -15.19 4.11
CA VAL A 410 -28.16 -14.05 3.61
C VAL A 410 -28.48 -13.77 2.14
N GLN A 411 -28.71 -14.80 1.33
CA GLN A 411 -29.18 -14.59 -0.04
C GLN A 411 -30.55 -13.90 -0.08
N GLN A 412 -31.48 -14.31 0.77
CA GLN A 412 -32.78 -13.63 0.89
C GLN A 412 -32.59 -12.17 1.30
N GLN A 413 -31.69 -11.88 2.24
CA GLN A 413 -31.39 -10.52 2.65
C GLN A 413 -30.91 -9.67 1.47
N LEU A 414 -29.99 -10.19 0.65
CA LEU A 414 -29.47 -9.51 -0.54
C LEU A 414 -30.56 -9.25 -1.58
N ASP A 415 -31.40 -10.25 -1.85
CA ASP A 415 -32.49 -10.11 -2.83
C ASP A 415 -33.46 -9.00 -2.40
N ARG A 416 -33.75 -8.89 -1.09
CA ARG A 416 -34.60 -7.81 -0.54
C ARG A 416 -33.91 -6.46 -0.60
N TYR A 417 -32.62 -6.41 -0.34
CA TYR A 417 -31.80 -5.21 -0.47
C TYR A 417 -31.84 -4.66 -1.91
N ASN A 418 -31.56 -5.51 -2.89
CA ASN A 418 -31.55 -5.15 -4.31
C ASN A 418 -32.93 -4.75 -4.82
N ASN A 419 -34.00 -5.37 -4.31
CA ASN A 419 -35.37 -4.97 -4.59
C ASN A 419 -35.84 -3.73 -3.82
N ARG A 420 -35.00 -3.17 -2.93
CA ARG A 420 -35.35 -2.06 -2.03
C ARG A 420 -36.61 -2.36 -1.19
N ASP A 421 -36.85 -3.64 -0.90
CA ASP A 421 -37.99 -4.12 -0.10
C ASP A 421 -37.65 -4.03 1.39
N ILE A 422 -37.93 -2.88 2.00
CA ILE A 422 -37.58 -2.64 3.41
C ILE A 422 -38.24 -3.63 4.38
N ASN A 423 -39.47 -4.07 4.12
CA ASN A 423 -40.17 -4.98 5.04
C ASN A 423 -39.62 -6.40 4.91
N GLY A 424 -39.41 -6.88 3.68
CA GLY A 424 -38.76 -8.16 3.44
C GLY A 424 -37.32 -8.17 3.92
N PHE A 425 -36.58 -7.07 3.76
CA PHE A 425 -35.21 -6.90 4.25
C PHE A 425 -35.18 -6.96 5.78
N MET A 426 -36.05 -6.23 6.48
CA MET A 426 -36.12 -6.33 7.95
C MET A 426 -36.48 -7.75 8.40
N ASN A 427 -37.34 -8.46 7.67
CA ASN A 427 -37.72 -9.83 8.00
C ASN A 427 -36.57 -10.85 7.96
N THR A 428 -35.39 -10.54 7.43
CA THR A 428 -34.22 -11.44 7.52
C THR A 428 -33.42 -11.26 8.81
N TYR A 429 -33.66 -10.18 9.55
CA TYR A 429 -32.94 -9.84 10.78
C TYR A 429 -33.73 -10.17 12.05
N SER A 430 -33.01 -10.42 13.15
CA SER A 430 -33.61 -10.52 14.47
C SER A 430 -34.03 -9.12 14.98
N LYS A 431 -34.94 -9.09 15.96
CA LYS A 431 -35.41 -7.81 16.55
C LYS A 431 -34.29 -7.03 17.22
N ASP A 432 -33.34 -7.75 17.81
CA ASP A 432 -32.19 -7.31 18.59
C ASP A 432 -30.88 -7.37 17.78
N VAL A 433 -30.97 -7.33 16.44
CA VAL A 433 -29.78 -7.39 15.57
C VAL A 433 -28.73 -6.36 15.98
N LYS A 434 -27.47 -6.79 16.03
CA LYS A 434 -26.32 -5.92 16.35
C LYS A 434 -25.44 -5.72 15.13
N VAL A 435 -25.08 -4.46 14.88
CA VAL A 435 -24.22 -4.08 13.75
C VAL A 435 -22.90 -3.54 14.28
N TYR A 436 -21.80 -4.12 13.79
CA TYR A 436 -20.44 -3.85 14.23
C TYR A 436 -19.57 -3.34 13.08
N ASP A 437 -18.56 -2.58 13.46
CA ASP A 437 -17.36 -2.34 12.68
C ASP A 437 -16.28 -3.31 13.18
N PHE A 438 -15.63 -4.00 12.26
CA PHE A 438 -14.64 -5.03 12.59
C PHE A 438 -13.49 -4.43 13.45
N PRO A 439 -13.00 -5.14 14.48
CA PRO A 439 -13.37 -6.51 14.86
C PRO A 439 -14.63 -6.62 15.73
N ASN A 440 -14.97 -5.62 16.53
CA ASN A 440 -16.04 -5.73 17.53
C ASN A 440 -16.64 -4.39 18.01
N LYS A 441 -16.44 -3.30 17.27
CA LYS A 441 -16.95 -1.98 17.67
C LYS A 441 -18.44 -1.88 17.31
N LEU A 442 -19.31 -1.92 18.33
CA LEU A 442 -20.75 -1.77 18.12
C LEU A 442 -21.07 -0.40 17.51
N LEU A 443 -21.74 -0.41 16.35
CA LEU A 443 -22.24 0.79 15.68
C LEU A 443 -23.66 1.10 16.15
N TYR A 444 -24.52 0.09 16.13
CA TYR A 444 -25.89 0.19 16.62
C TYR A 444 -26.52 -1.19 16.85
N GLU A 445 -27.67 -1.16 17.52
CA GLU A 445 -28.48 -2.34 17.83
C GLU A 445 -29.95 -2.05 17.54
N GLY A 446 -30.69 -3.10 17.17
CA GLY A 446 -32.13 -3.10 17.03
C GLY A 446 -32.62 -2.90 15.60
N GLN A 447 -33.63 -3.69 15.25
CA GLN A 447 -34.27 -3.67 13.93
C GLN A 447 -34.96 -2.32 13.65
N GLU A 448 -35.48 -1.62 14.66
CA GLU A 448 -36.11 -0.31 14.48
C GLU A 448 -35.13 0.74 13.97
N LYS A 449 -33.93 0.79 14.56
CA LYS A 449 -32.87 1.70 14.13
C LYS A 449 -32.38 1.34 12.73
N MET A 450 -32.16 0.04 12.47
CA MET A 450 -31.81 -0.44 11.13
C MET A 450 -32.88 -0.04 10.10
N LYS A 451 -34.17 -0.26 10.40
CA LYS A 451 -35.28 0.08 9.50
C LYS A 451 -35.29 1.56 9.16
N LYS A 452 -35.09 2.43 10.16
CA LYS A 452 -35.02 3.88 9.96
C LYS A 452 -33.90 4.27 9.00
N GLU A 453 -32.69 3.76 9.20
CA GLU A 453 -31.53 4.05 8.36
C GLU A 453 -31.72 3.55 6.90
N TYR A 454 -32.22 2.33 6.72
CA TYR A 454 -32.39 1.75 5.39
C TYR A 454 -33.63 2.26 4.63
N SER A 455 -34.69 2.69 5.31
CA SER A 455 -35.91 3.21 4.66
C SER A 455 -35.60 4.44 3.80
N ASP A 456 -34.91 5.42 4.38
CA ASP A 456 -34.53 6.64 3.68
C ASP A 456 -33.49 6.35 2.60
N PHE A 457 -32.54 5.45 2.87
CA PHE A 457 -31.51 5.05 1.91
C PHE A 457 -32.10 4.38 0.66
N PHE A 458 -33.02 3.43 0.82
CA PHE A 458 -33.71 2.75 -0.28
C PHE A 458 -34.58 3.70 -1.09
N LYS A 459 -35.26 4.64 -0.43
CA LYS A 459 -36.09 5.65 -1.11
C LYS A 459 -35.26 6.60 -1.97
N ASN A 460 -34.09 7.00 -1.49
CA ASN A 460 -33.28 8.04 -2.13
C ASN A 460 -32.22 7.50 -3.11
N THR A 461 -31.89 6.20 -3.08
CA THR A 461 -30.86 5.60 -3.94
C THR A 461 -31.52 4.75 -5.03
N THR A 462 -31.80 5.37 -6.18
CA THR A 462 -32.59 4.71 -7.23
C THR A 462 -31.82 3.69 -8.05
N ASP A 463 -30.50 3.82 -8.11
CA ASP A 463 -29.56 2.92 -8.78
C ASP A 463 -28.93 1.89 -7.82
N LEU A 464 -29.52 1.73 -6.62
CA LEU A 464 -28.98 0.83 -5.61
C LEU A 464 -28.91 -0.60 -6.13
N HIS A 465 -27.70 -1.15 -6.15
CA HIS A 465 -27.47 -2.54 -6.50
C HIS A 465 -26.25 -3.06 -5.74
N CYS A 466 -26.35 -4.27 -5.18
CA CYS A 466 -25.26 -5.00 -4.58
C CYS A 466 -25.07 -6.32 -5.34
N GLU A 467 -23.84 -6.55 -5.79
CA GLU A 467 -23.40 -7.79 -6.40
C GLU A 467 -22.40 -8.49 -5.48
N ILE A 468 -22.63 -9.78 -5.18
CA ILE A 468 -21.69 -10.57 -4.38
C ILE A 468 -20.59 -11.09 -5.29
N LYS A 469 -19.37 -10.61 -5.06
CA LYS A 469 -18.18 -11.01 -5.83
C LYS A 469 -17.58 -12.32 -5.33
N ASN A 470 -17.78 -12.64 -4.05
CA ASN A 470 -17.35 -13.89 -3.43
C ASN A 470 -18.13 -14.11 -2.12
N ARG A 471 -18.41 -15.37 -1.76
CA ARG A 471 -19.11 -15.76 -0.53
C ARG A 471 -18.41 -16.95 0.11
N ILE A 472 -17.96 -16.80 1.35
CA ILE A 472 -17.45 -17.90 2.19
C ILE A 472 -18.51 -18.23 3.25
N VAL A 473 -18.85 -19.50 3.44
CA VAL A 473 -19.77 -19.96 4.49
C VAL A 473 -18.98 -20.78 5.51
N MET A 474 -19.13 -20.46 6.79
CA MET A 474 -18.46 -21.09 7.94
C MET A 474 -19.50 -21.40 9.00
N GLY A 475 -20.13 -22.57 8.90
CA GLY A 475 -21.21 -22.94 9.82
C GLY A 475 -22.38 -21.96 9.77
N ASN A 476 -22.74 -21.37 10.91
CA ASN A 476 -23.78 -20.35 10.99
C ASN A 476 -23.33 -18.93 10.57
N THR A 477 -22.10 -18.78 10.07
CA THR A 477 -21.52 -17.50 9.67
C THR A 477 -21.32 -17.43 8.15
N VAL A 478 -21.66 -16.30 7.53
CA VAL A 478 -21.47 -16.04 6.09
C VAL A 478 -20.63 -14.79 5.90
N ILE A 479 -19.64 -14.84 5.02
CA ILE A 479 -18.73 -13.73 4.69
C ILE A 479 -18.92 -13.39 3.22
N ASP A 480 -19.43 -12.20 2.93
CA ASP A 480 -19.67 -11.73 1.58
C ASP A 480 -18.70 -10.61 1.20
N LYS A 481 -18.06 -10.72 0.03
CA LYS A 481 -17.41 -9.59 -0.65
C LYS A 481 -18.45 -8.89 -1.51
N GLU A 482 -18.95 -7.76 -1.02
CA GLU A 482 -20.00 -6.98 -1.66
C GLU A 482 -19.41 -5.94 -2.61
N PHE A 483 -20.03 -5.77 -3.78
CA PHE A 483 -19.77 -4.67 -4.71
C PHE A 483 -21.06 -3.87 -4.92
N LEU A 484 -21.09 -2.65 -4.39
CA LEU A 484 -22.27 -1.81 -4.33
C LEU A 484 -22.20 -0.67 -5.33
N THR A 485 -23.27 -0.47 -6.10
CA THR A 485 -23.53 0.72 -6.91
C THR A 485 -24.53 1.61 -6.17
N ILE A 486 -24.11 2.84 -5.87
CA ILE A 486 -24.85 3.83 -5.08
C ILE A 486 -24.60 5.21 -5.68
N ASN A 487 -25.63 5.88 -6.20
CA ASN A 487 -25.59 7.25 -6.74
C ASN A 487 -24.46 7.45 -7.78
N GLY A 488 -24.34 6.53 -8.72
CA GLY A 488 -23.36 6.53 -9.81
C GLY A 488 -21.92 6.22 -9.36
N LYS A 489 -21.73 5.80 -8.11
CA LYS A 489 -20.43 5.42 -7.55
C LYS A 489 -20.43 3.95 -7.15
N ASN A 490 -19.26 3.33 -7.28
CA ASN A 490 -19.05 1.96 -6.87
C ASN A 490 -18.23 1.90 -5.59
N TYR A 491 -18.63 0.99 -4.71
CA TYR A 491 -18.02 0.71 -3.42
C TYR A 491 -17.81 -0.79 -3.30
N SER A 492 -16.80 -1.19 -2.53
CA SER A 492 -16.64 -2.58 -2.12
C SER A 492 -16.62 -2.63 -0.61
N ALA A 493 -17.14 -3.69 -0.02
CA ALA A 493 -17.08 -3.94 1.42
C ALA A 493 -17.02 -5.46 1.66
N ILE A 494 -16.68 -5.85 2.89
CA ILE A 494 -16.92 -7.21 3.36
C ILE A 494 -17.93 -7.16 4.49
N ALA A 495 -18.95 -8.01 4.41
CA ALA A 495 -19.95 -8.20 5.45
C ALA A 495 -19.85 -9.62 6.01
N ILE A 496 -19.77 -9.73 7.34
CA ILE A 496 -19.78 -11.00 8.08
C ILE A 496 -21.12 -11.08 8.81
N TYR A 497 -21.95 -12.04 8.44
CA TYR A 497 -23.27 -12.28 9.03
C TYR A 497 -23.21 -13.48 9.96
N GLU A 498 -23.73 -13.32 11.19
CA GLU A 498 -23.97 -14.44 12.11
C GLU A 498 -25.48 -14.72 12.18
N ILE A 499 -25.85 -15.99 11.99
CA ILE A 499 -27.24 -16.43 11.90
C ILE A 499 -27.59 -17.29 13.12
N GLU A 500 -28.71 -16.97 13.77
CA GLU A 500 -29.30 -17.79 14.84
C GLU A 500 -30.83 -17.81 14.66
N ASN A 501 -31.48 -18.94 14.97
CA ASN A 501 -32.94 -19.08 14.90
C ASN A 501 -33.56 -18.60 13.58
N ASN A 502 -32.90 -18.90 12.45
CA ASN A 502 -33.28 -18.49 11.09
C ASN A 502 -33.33 -16.96 10.86
N LYS A 503 -32.56 -16.19 11.62
CA LYS A 503 -32.42 -14.74 11.47
C LYS A 503 -30.97 -14.32 11.57
N ILE A 504 -30.61 -13.24 10.89
CA ILE A 504 -29.33 -12.57 11.07
C ILE A 504 -29.38 -11.83 12.41
N THR A 505 -28.53 -12.22 13.36
CA THR A 505 -28.43 -11.61 14.69
C THR A 505 -27.28 -10.62 14.79
N LYS A 506 -26.21 -10.82 14.02
CA LYS A 506 -25.10 -9.86 13.94
C LYS A 506 -24.64 -9.63 12.51
N VAL A 507 -24.22 -8.41 12.23
CA VAL A 507 -23.51 -8.02 11.01
C VAL A 507 -22.24 -7.28 11.41
N THR A 508 -21.08 -7.75 10.95
CA THR A 508 -19.81 -7.06 11.14
C THR A 508 -19.26 -6.64 9.79
N PHE A 509 -19.02 -5.34 9.61
CA PHE A 509 -18.45 -4.81 8.37
C PHE A 509 -16.93 -4.64 8.47
N ILE A 510 -16.23 -4.96 7.38
CA ILE A 510 -14.84 -4.57 7.13
C ILE A 510 -14.87 -3.54 5.99
N ARG A 511 -14.35 -2.34 6.24
CA ARG A 511 -14.49 -1.17 5.35
C ARG A 511 -13.17 -0.50 5.06
#